data_AF-A0A6M8VFP8-F1
#
_entry.id   AF-A0A6M8VFP8-F1
#
_cell.length_a   1.000
_cell.length_b   1.000
_cell.length_c   1.000
_cell.angle_alpha   90.00
_cell.angle_beta   90.00
_cell.angle_gamma   90.00
#
_symmetry.space_group_name_H-M   'P 1'
#
loop_
_entity.id
_entity.type
_entity.pdbx_description
1 polymer ?
#
loop_
_entity_poly.entity_id
_entity_poly.type
_entity_poly.pdbx_seq_one_letter_code
_entity_poly.pdbx_strand_id
1 'polypeptide(L)' 'MAEYRFREGAAMDLNTIKKMSQDEKLRATEALWDALAHGESEPPSPTWHEETLASRKLEMDAGEATFVTLEELKATPTE' A
#
# COMPACT_ATOMS: atom_id res chain seq x y z
N MET A 1 22.25 0.90 6.74
CA MET A 1 21.33 1.09 7.88
C MET A 1 21.12 2.58 8.07
N ALA A 2 20.21 3.20 7.31
CA ALA A 2 19.92 4.61 7.48
C ALA A 2 18.97 4.76 8.67
N GLU A 3 19.42 5.45 9.71
CA GLU A 3 18.61 5.81 10.86
C GLU A 3 17.49 6.74 10.37
N TYR A 4 16.26 6.22 10.29
CA TYR A 4 15.08 7.02 10.02
C TYR A 4 14.83 7.93 11.22
N ARG A 5 15.39 9.13 11.18
CA ARG A 5 15.06 10.19 12.14
C ARG A 5 13.64 10.64 11.85
N PHE A 6 12.69 10.11 12.61
CA PHE A 6 11.32 10.63 12.64
C PHE A 6 11.38 12.11 13.03
N ARG A 7 11.07 13.01 12.08
CA ARG A 7 10.94 14.45 12.37
C ARG A 7 9.83 14.61 13.41
N GLU A 8 10.17 15.08 14.61
CA GLU A 8 9.23 15.40 15.69
C GLU A 8 8.26 16.58 15.38
N GLY A 9 8.24 17.09 14.14
CA GLY A 9 7.35 18.18 13.73
C GLY A 9 6.33 17.70 12.71
N ALA A 10 5.06 17.57 13.16
CA ALA A 10 3.85 17.19 12.43
C ALA A 10 3.52 15.67 12.35
N ALA A 11 3.64 14.95 13.47
CA ALA A 11 2.82 13.75 13.63
C ALA A 11 1.34 14.18 13.69
N MET A 12 0.49 13.63 12.82
CA MET A 12 -0.95 13.79 12.95
C MET A 12 -1.36 13.24 14.33
N ASP A 13 -1.88 14.11 15.20
CA ASP A 13 -2.22 13.73 16.56
C ASP A 13 -3.35 12.70 16.58
N LEU A 14 -3.07 11.51 17.13
CA LEU A 14 -4.04 10.43 17.25
C LEU A 14 -5.28 10.86 18.05
N ASN A 15 -5.14 11.76 19.03
CA ASN A 15 -6.29 12.26 19.80
C ASN A 15 -7.19 13.15 18.94
N THR A 16 -6.61 13.89 17.98
CA THR A 16 -7.35 14.67 17.00
C THR A 16 -8.11 13.76 16.03
N ILE A 17 -7.45 12.74 15.48
CA ILE A 17 -8.10 11.76 14.57
C ILE A 17 -9.25 11.04 15.28
N LYS A 18 -9.08 10.64 16.55
CA LYS A 18 -10.13 9.93 17.31
C LYS A 18 -11.41 10.76 17.47
N LYS A 19 -11.29 12.09 17.51
CA LYS A 19 -12.43 13.02 17.64
C LYS A 19 -13.14 13.30 16.32
N MET A 20 -12.55 12.93 15.18
CA MET A 20 -13.19 13.06 13.87
C MET A 20 -14.36 12.09 13.70
N SER A 21 -15.42 12.56 13.05
CA SER A 21 -16.46 11.72 12.48
C SER A 21 -15.91 10.76 11.43
N GLN A 22 -16.70 9.75 11.06
CA GLN A 22 -16.32 8.79 10.02
C GLN A 22 -16.05 9.48 8.67
N ASP A 23 -16.90 10.42 8.27
CA ASP A 23 -16.74 11.16 7.01
C ASP A 23 -15.48 12.03 7.00
N GLU A 24 -15.13 12.64 8.13
CA GLU A 24 -13.90 13.42 8.26
C GLU A 24 -12.66 12.55 8.17
N LYS A 25 -12.68 11.35 8.76
CA LYS A 25 -11.58 10.39 8.62
C LYS A 25 -11.39 9.95 7.17
N LEU A 26 -12.47 9.63 6.47
CA LEU A 26 -12.42 9.22 5.07
C LEU A 26 -11.82 10.33 4.19
N ARG A 27 -12.33 11.56 4.31
CA ARG A 27 -11.78 12.72 3.58
C ARG A 27 -10.31 12.98 3.91
N ALA A 28 -9.92 12.84 5.18
CA ALA A 28 -8.52 12.98 5.57
C ALA A 28 -7.63 11.89 4.95
N THR A 29 -8.10 10.64 4.89
CA THR A 29 -7.39 9.54 4.22
C THR A 29 -7.26 9.79 2.72
N GLU A 30 -8.30 10.26 2.06
CA GLU A 30 -8.27 10.63 0.63
C GLU A 30 -7.25 11.73 0.35
N ALA A 31 -7.26 12.81 1.14
CA ALA A 31 -6.29 13.90 1.00
C ALA A 31 -4.84 13.46 1.25
N LEU A 32 -4.63 12.58 2.23
CA LEU A 32 -3.31 11.99 2.48
C LEU A 32 -2.86 11.12 1.31
N TRP A 33 -3.75 10.29 0.78
CA TRP A 33 -3.46 9.44 -0.36
C TRP A 33 -3.09 10.24 -1.61
N ASP A 34 -3.85 11.31 -1.89
CA ASP A 34 -3.57 12.21 -3.01
C ASP A 34 -2.20 12.88 -2.90
N ALA A 35 -1.83 13.32 -1.69
CA ALA A 35 -0.53 13.91 -1.41
C ALA A 35 0.63 12.91 -1.55
N LEU A 36 0.40 11.63 -1.22
CA LEU A 36 1.40 10.56 -1.40
C LEU A 36 1.54 10.17 -2.87
N ALA A 37 0.43 10.05 -3.60
CA ALA A 37 0.40 9.64 -5.00
C ALA A 37 1.05 10.68 -5.93
N HIS A 38 0.92 11.96 -5.60
CA HIS A 38 1.47 13.08 -6.39
C HIS A 38 2.68 13.75 -5.72
N GLY A 39 3.27 13.11 -4.71
CA GLY A 39 4.42 13.63 -3.97
C GLY A 39 5.73 13.64 -4.77
N GLU A 40 6.70 14.44 -4.33
CA GLU A 40 7.95 14.70 -5.05
C GLU A 40 8.94 13.51 -5.11
N SER A 41 8.72 12.43 -4.35
CA SER A 41 9.63 11.28 -4.32
C SER A 41 8.85 9.98 -4.14
N GLU A 42 8.88 9.14 -5.17
CA GLU A 42 8.50 7.74 -5.05
C GLU A 42 9.57 7.02 -4.22
N PRO A 43 9.21 6.25 -3.17
CA PRO A 43 10.19 5.46 -2.45
C PRO A 43 10.78 4.40 -3.39
N PRO A 44 12.08 4.09 -3.28
CA PRO A 44 12.65 3.00 -4.06
C PRO A 44 11.91 1.70 -3.73
N SER A 45 11.73 0.85 -4.75
CA SER A 45 11.21 -0.50 -4.53
C SER A 45 12.04 -1.22 -3.45
N PRO A 46 11.41 -1.98 -2.55
CA PRO A 46 12.13 -2.78 -1.57
C PRO A 46 13.11 -3.76 -2.23
N THR A 47 14.21 -4.10 -1.55
CA THR A 47 15.25 -4.98 -2.11
C THR A 47 14.73 -6.38 -2.46
N TRP A 48 13.72 -6.88 -1.75
CA TRP A 48 13.09 -8.18 -2.00
C TRP A 48 12.10 -8.16 -3.19
N HIS A 49 11.72 -6.98 -3.68
CA HIS A 49 10.65 -6.85 -4.66
C HIS A 49 11.04 -7.49 -6.00
N GLU A 50 12.28 -7.30 -6.42
CA GLU A 50 12.81 -7.90 -7.65
C GLU A 50 12.78 -9.43 -7.60
N GLU A 51 13.24 -10.03 -6.50
CA GLU A 51 13.24 -11.48 -6.30
C GLU A 51 11.82 -12.06 -6.36
N THR A 52 10.85 -11.36 -5.76
CA THR A 52 9.44 -11.77 -5.77
C THR A 52 8.85 -11.74 -7.19
N LEU A 53 9.14 -10.70 -7.96
CA LEU A 53 8.69 -10.59 -9.35
C LEU A 53 9.34 -11.66 -10.24
N ALA A 54 10.64 -11.91 -10.05
CA ALA A 54 11.36 -12.94 -10.78
C ALA A 54 10.80 -14.34 -10.52
N SER A 55 10.51 -14.68 -9.25
CA SER A 55 9.89 -15.96 -8.88
C SER A 55 8.53 -16.13 -9.52
N ARG A 56 7.65 -15.11 -9.42
CA ARG A 56 6.32 -15.15 -10.02
C ARG A 56 6.38 -15.27 -11.54
N LYS A 57 7.30 -14.56 -12.19
CA LYS A 57 7.50 -14.67 -13.64
C LYS A 57 7.91 -16.09 -14.05
N LEU A 58 8.79 -16.73 -13.29
CA LEU A 58 9.20 -18.11 -13.55
C LEU A 58 8.03 -19.08 -13.44
N GLU A 59 7.18 -18.94 -12.41
CA GLU A 59 5.97 -19.75 -12.25
C GLU A 59 4.99 -19.57 -13.42
N MET A 60 4.82 -18.33 -13.89
CA MET A 60 3.98 -18.03 -15.05
C MET A 60 4.54 -18.65 -16.33
N ASP A 61 5.84 -18.49 -16.58
CA ASP A 61 6.51 -19.00 -17.79
C ASP A 61 6.57 -20.54 -17.78
N ALA A 62 6.61 -21.17 -16.60
CA ALA A 62 6.55 -22.62 -16.43
C ALA A 62 5.13 -23.21 -16.55
N GLY A 63 4.08 -22.36 -16.57
CA GLY A 63 2.69 -22.81 -16.56
C GLY A 63 2.18 -23.29 -15.20
N GLU A 64 2.91 -23.00 -14.12
CA GLU A 64 2.58 -23.37 -12.75
C GLU A 64 1.76 -22.30 -12.02
N ALA A 65 1.66 -21.10 -12.60
CA ALA A 65 0.83 -20.02 -12.06
C ALA A 65 -0.67 -20.31 -12.28
N THR A 66 -1.45 -20.11 -11.23
CA THR A 66 -2.92 -20.15 -11.31
C THR A 66 -3.47 -18.75 -11.58
N PHE A 67 -4.32 -18.62 -12.58
CA PHE A 67 -5.01 -17.39 -12.93
C PHE A 67 -6.49 -17.53 -12.61
N VAL A 68 -7.06 -16.48 -12.02
CA VAL A 68 -8.50 -16.37 -11.80
C VAL A 68 -9.02 -15.14 -12.54
N THR A 69 -10.24 -15.24 -13.05
CA THR A 69 -11.00 -14.12 -13.59
C THR A 69 -11.40 -13.16 -12.48
N LEU A 70 -11.77 -11.93 -12.86
CA LEU A 70 -12.28 -10.95 -11.90
C LEU A 70 -13.60 -11.41 -11.28
N GLU A 71 -14.42 -12.15 -12.03
CA GLU A 71 -15.66 -12.77 -11.58
C GLU A 71 -15.39 -13.82 -10.50
N GLU A 72 -14.43 -14.73 -10.74
CA GLU A 72 -14.02 -15.75 -9.76
C GLU A 72 -13.43 -15.13 -8.49
N LEU A 73 -12.62 -14.08 -8.64
CA LEU A 73 -12.03 -13.34 -7.51
C LEU A 73 -13.10 -12.66 -6.64
N LYS A 74 -14.13 -12.06 -7.25
CA LYS A 74 -15.25 -11.43 -6.51
C LYS A 74 -16.12 -12.45 -5.79
N ALA A 75 -16.20 -13.67 -6.32
CA ALA A 75 -16.98 -14.75 -5.73
C ALA A 75 -16.24 -15.46 -4.59
N THR A 76 -14.93 -15.22 -4.41
CA THR A 76 -14.15 -15.82 -3.33
C THR A 76 -14.46 -15.08 -2.02
N PRO A 77 -14.91 -15.77 -0.95
CA PRO A 77 -15.10 -15.13 0.35
C PRO A 77 -13.74 -14.62 0.86
N THR A 78 -13.61 -13.30 1.04
CA THR A 78 -12.48 -12.71 1.77
C THR A 78 -12.60 -13.07 3.25
N GLU A 79 -11.56 -13.70 3.81
CA GLU A 79 -11.39 -13.97 5.25
C GLU A 79 -11.30 -12.69 6.10
#